data_AF-A0A5N9DPB9-F1
#
_entry.id   AF-A0A5N9DPB9-F1
#
_cell.length_a   1.000
_cell.length_b   1.000
_cell.length_c   1.000
_cell.angle_alpha   90.00
_cell.angle_beta   90.00
_cell.angle_gamma   90.00
#
_symmetry.space_group_name_H-M   'P 1'
#
loop_
_entity.id
_entity.type
_entity.pdbx_description
1 polymer ?
#
loop_
_entity_poly.entity_id
_entity_poly.type
_entity_poly.pdbx_seq_one_letter_code
_entity_poly.pdbx_strand_id
1 'polypeptide(L)' 'MKLNKIATIIQARNGSSRLPNKTVDNFGDSSLLTKVVNRLVDGPVDTDIWVTTTDKPEDDSICNIANNLGVN' A
#
# COMPACT_ATOMS: atom_id res chain seq x y z
N MET A 1 -26.56 16.01 -4.25
CA MET A 1 -25.27 16.14 -3.54
C MET A 1 -24.24 15.37 -4.37
N LYS A 2 -23.20 16.01 -4.90
CA LYS A 2 -22.15 15.28 -5.64
C LYS A 2 -21.45 14.40 -4.60
N LEU A 3 -21.45 13.08 -4.77
CA LEU A 3 -20.54 12.21 -4.01
C LEU A 3 -19.13 12.64 -4.41
N ASN A 4 -18.45 13.39 -3.56
CA ASN A 4 -17.02 13.58 -3.71
C ASN A 4 -16.38 12.22 -3.44
N LYS A 5 -15.99 11.50 -4.49
CA LYS A 5 -15.16 10.30 -4.34
C LYS A 5 -13.79 10.75 -3.86
N ILE A 6 -13.44 10.35 -2.64
CA ILE A 6 -12.13 10.60 -2.04
C ILE A 6 -11.34 9.30 -2.20
N ALA A 7 -10.09 9.42 -2.67
CA ALA A 7 -9.17 8.31 -2.78
C ALA A 7 -7.93 8.57 -1.92
N THR A 8 -7.46 7.52 -1.24
CA THR A 8 -6.17 7.53 -0.54
C THR A 8 -5.14 6.82 -1.40
N ILE A 9 -4.13 7.56 -1.84
CA ILE A 9 -3.06 7.02 -2.68
C ILE A 9 -1.84 6.69 -1.82
N ILE A 10 -1.49 5.40 -1.75
CA ILE A 10 -0.28 4.90 -1.11
C ILE A 10 0.75 4.65 -2.19
N GLN A 11 1.72 5.55 -2.35
CA GLN A 11 2.81 5.35 -3.30
C GLN A 11 3.95 4.55 -2.66
N ALA A 12 4.29 3.42 -3.27
CA ALA A 12 5.23 2.44 -2.75
C ALA A 12 6.21 1.98 -3.82
N ARG A 13 7.49 1.78 -3.46
CA ARG A 13 8.52 1.15 -4.29
C ARG A 13 9.57 0.46 -3.42
N ASN A 14 10.23 -0.56 -3.95
CA ASN A 14 11.31 -1.30 -3.28
C ASN A 14 12.66 -0.59 -3.36
N GLY A 15 12.89 0.23 -4.39
CA GLY A 15 14.13 0.98 -4.58
C GLY A 15 14.39 2.06 -3.53
N SER A 16 14.83 1.66 -2.33
CA SER A 16 15.22 2.51 -1.23
C SER A 16 16.74 2.39 -1.01
N SER A 17 17.46 3.51 -1.11
CA SER A 17 18.92 3.54 -0.94
C SER A 17 19.38 3.45 0.51
N ARG A 18 18.49 3.72 1.48
CA ARG A 18 18.80 3.73 2.92
C ARG A 18 18.39 2.45 3.64
N LEU A 19 17.28 1.87 3.22
CA LEU A 19 16.76 0.61 3.75
C LEU A 19 16.04 -0.11 2.60
N PRO A 20 16.74 -0.94 1.82
CA PRO A 20 16.15 -1.73 0.75
C PRO A 20 14.95 -2.53 1.26
N ASN A 21 13.95 -2.77 0.42
CA ASN A 21 12.79 -3.62 0.72
C ASN A 21 11.94 -3.22 1.94
N LYS A 22 12.14 -2.02 2.52
CA LYS A 22 11.40 -1.51 3.69
C LYS A 22 9.87 -1.66 3.63
N THR A 23 9.32 -1.70 2.43
CA THR A 23 7.87 -1.71 2.17
C THR A 23 7.30 -3.12 2.29
N VAL A 24 8.07 -4.12 1.87
CA VAL A 24 7.66 -5.53 1.74
C VAL A 24 8.23 -6.40 2.85
N ASP A 25 9.38 -6.03 3.40
CA ASP A 25 9.99 -6.73 4.52
C ASP A 25 9.08 -6.71 5.75
N ASN A 26 9.14 -7.81 6.51
CA ASN A 26 8.38 -7.96 7.73
C ASN A 26 8.79 -6.90 8.76
N PHE A 27 7.79 -6.19 9.28
CA PHE A 27 7.90 -5.28 10.41
C PHE A 27 7.10 -5.88 11.59
N GLY A 28 7.68 -6.88 12.27
CA GLY A 28 6.92 -7.76 13.16
C GLY A 28 6.16 -8.82 12.35
N ASP A 29 4.87 -9.02 12.61
CA ASP A 29 4.09 -10.12 12.01
C ASP A 29 3.57 -9.83 10.59
N SER A 30 3.82 -8.64 10.04
CA SER A 30 3.38 -8.27 8.70
C SER A 30 4.29 -7.20 8.07
N SER A 31 4.20 -7.03 6.75
CA SER A 31 4.95 -6.00 6.04
C SER A 31 4.55 -4.59 6.49
N LEU A 32 5.44 -3.61 6.28
CA LEU A 32 5.12 -2.21 6.53
C LEU A 32 3.89 -1.76 5.72
N LEU A 33 3.82 -2.16 4.45
CA LEU A 33 2.68 -1.85 3.59
C LEU A 33 1.37 -2.39 4.15
N THR A 34 1.36 -3.67 4.56
CA THR A 34 0.19 -4.30 5.18
C THR A 34 -0.30 -3.51 6.40
N LYS A 35 0.61 -3.06 7.26
CA LYS A 35 0.23 -2.27 8.44
C LYS A 35 -0.37 -0.92 8.09
N VAL A 36 0.17 -0.25 7.07
CA VAL A 36 -0.36 1.04 6.60
C VAL A 36 -1.76 0.87 6.02
N VAL A 37 -1.96 -0.12 5.15
CA VAL A 37 -3.27 -0.42 4.54
C VAL A 37 -4.30 -0.75 5.62
N ASN A 38 -4.01 -1.67 6.54
CA ASN A 38 -4.97 -2.04 7.59
C ASN A 38 -5.38 -0.84 8.46
N ARG A 39 -4.44 0.05 8.79
CA ARG A 39 -4.75 1.27 9.55
C ARG A 39 -5.64 2.26 8.79
N LEU A 40 -5.54 2.29 7.47
CA LEU A 40 -6.38 3.14 6.63
C LEU A 40 -7.78 2.53 6.46
N VAL A 41 -7.86 1.21 6.31
CA VAL A 41 -9.14 0.47 6.28
C VAL A 41 -9.91 0.62 7.60
N ASP A 42 -9.22 0.53 8.73
CA ASP A 42 -9.81 0.71 10.07
C ASP A 42 -10.00 2.19 10.44
N GLY A 43 -9.63 3.11 9.54
CA GLY A 43 -9.65 4.56 9.78
C GLY A 43 -11.05 5.17 9.71
N PRO A 44 -11.22 6.41 10.21
CA PRO A 44 -12.52 7.09 10.23
C PRO A 44 -12.95 7.66 8.87
N VAL A 45 -12.08 7.60 7.84
CA VAL A 45 -12.32 8.19 6.53
C VAL A 45 -12.53 7.07 5.52
N ASP A 46 -13.77 6.92 5.06
CA ASP A 46 -14.10 6.01 3.97
C ASP A 46 -13.58 6.59 2.65
N THR A 47 -12.50 6.00 2.15
CA THR A 47 -11.85 6.40 0.90
C THR A 47 -11.54 5.17 0.06
N ASP A 48 -11.53 5.35 -1.24
CA ASP A 48 -11.01 4.33 -2.15
C ASP A 48 -9.48 4.25 -2.00
N ILE A 49 -8.95 3.12 -1.53
CA ILE A 49 -7.52 2.95 -1.26
C ILE A 49 -6.83 2.37 -2.50
N TRP A 50 -5.80 3.08 -2.97
CA TRP A 50 -5.03 2.72 -4.15
C TRP A 50 -3.54 2.64 -3.79
N VAL A 51 -2.94 1.47 -3.98
CA VAL A 51 -1.50 1.26 -3.88
C VAL A 51 -0.88 1.46 -5.25
N THR A 52 -0.12 2.54 -5.41
CA THR A 52 0.56 2.85 -6.66
C THR A 52 2.03 2.50 -6.56
N THR A 53 2.54 1.78 -7.55
CA THR A 53 3.94 1.37 -7.63
C THR A 53 4.50 1.57 -9.04
N THR A 54 5.74 1.16 -9.29
CA THR A 54 6.33 1.26 -10.64
C THR A 54 5.98 0.04 -11.49
N ASP A 55 6.30 0.07 -12.78
CA ASP A 55 6.16 -1.05 -13.71
C ASP A 55 7.36 -2.03 -13.67
N LYS A 56 8.26 -1.87 -12.70
CA LYS A 56 9.45 -2.71 -12.58
C LYS A 56 9.12 -4.03 -11.89
N PRO A 57 9.69 -5.16 -12.35
CA PRO A 57 9.46 -6.47 -11.73
C PRO A 57 9.82 -6.54 -10.23
N GLU A 58 10.77 -5.71 -9.77
CA GLU A 58 11.13 -5.63 -8.35
C GLU A 58 9.96 -5.20 -7.47
N ASP A 59 9.01 -4.43 -8.03
CA ASP A 59 7.84 -3.90 -7.34
C ASP A 59 6.60 -4.83 -7.44
N ASP A 60 6.64 -5.95 -8.16
CA ASP A 60 5.52 -6.91 -8.26
C ASP A 60 5.05 -7.44 -6.89
N SER A 61 5.98 -7.53 -5.95
CA SER A 61 5.70 -7.89 -4.55
C SER A 61 4.74 -6.91 -3.86
N ILE A 62 4.77 -5.62 -4.23
CA ILE A 62 3.86 -4.59 -3.72
C ILE A 62 2.45 -4.83 -4.26
N CYS A 63 2.32 -5.13 -5.55
CA CYS A 63 1.04 -5.48 -6.18
C CYS A 63 0.42 -6.73 -5.52
N ASN A 64 1.23 -7.75 -5.25
CA ASN A 64 0.77 -8.97 -4.59
C ASN A 64 0.24 -8.69 -3.17
N ILE A 65 0.90 -7.82 -2.40
CA ILE A 65 0.42 -7.42 -1.08
C ILE A 65 -0.91 -6.67 -1.19
N ALA A 66 -1.03 -5.71 -2.12
CA ALA A 66 -2.27 -4.96 -2.33
C ALA A 66 -3.45 -5.87 -2.70
N ASN A 67 -3.24 -6.77 -3.66
CA ASN A 67 -4.24 -7.76 -4.08
C ASN A 67 -4.70 -8.66 -2.93
N ASN A 68 -3.76 -9.14 -2.11
CA ASN A 68 -4.08 -9.97 -0.95
C ASN A 68 -4.89 -9.22 0.13
N LEU A 69 -4.78 -7.90 0.20
CA LEU A 69 -5.52 -7.04 1.13
C LEU A 69 -6.85 -6.54 0.55
N GLY A 70 -7.14 -6.82 -0.73
CA GLY A 70 -8.38 -6.42 -1.38
C GLY A 70 -8.49 -4.92 -1.67
N VAL A 71 -7.35 -4.23 -1.81
CA VAL A 71 -7.28 -2.82 -2.23
C VAL A 71 -6.82 -2.69 -3.69
N ASN A 72 -7.08 -1.53 -4.29
CA ASN A 72 -6.70 -1.24 -5.69
C ASN A 72 -5.19 -0.99 -5.84
#